data_AF-A0A2I1FP26-F1
#
_entry.id   AF-A0A2I1FP26-F1
#
_cell.length_a   1.000
_cell.length_b   1.000
_cell.length_c   1.000
_cell.angle_alpha   90.00
_cell.angle_beta   90.00
_cell.angle_gamma   90.00
#
_symmetry.space_group_name_H-M   'P 1'
#
loop_
_entity.id
_entity.type
_entity.pdbx_description
1 polymer ?
#
loop_
_entity_poly.entity_id
_entity_poly.type
_entity_poly.pdbx_seq_one_letter_code
_entity_poly.pdbx_strand_id
1 'polypeptide(L)'
;MIDESLPDRFFRIQTTRTFYELPGTLKSKERYQRLQLHNELWLEEIRSTIKIQDLIRHVNVWIKDDNTPRLPTFEFSIQEIIYTFNGRQKIRHVSLRHKLPIEYISAPQLPSGQNIKHYKFFIDLYFDDFGAFNKAYHTLGGIYIQLGNMSRELRKKLRNHFLIGFVPFGGEFEDTIEEFISDMKELQNGIPMMIKDEQVWISAGFGMGTADLPQGNDMAGIKRHNAEYGCRTCKVSQSQLSDADFDIFQNGRYHHLT
;
A
#
# COMPACT_ATOMS: atom_id res chain seq x y z
N MET A 1 -38.01 4.34 12.49
CA MET A 1 -37.44 5.19 11.42
C MET A 1 -36.02 5.51 11.83
N ILE A 2 -35.07 4.72 11.32
CA ILE A 2 -33.66 5.08 11.38
C ILE A 2 -33.47 6.06 10.24
N ASP A 3 -33.06 7.28 10.56
CA ASP A 3 -32.66 8.27 9.57
C ASP A 3 -31.44 7.70 8.84
N GLU A 4 -31.67 7.06 7.69
CA GLU A 4 -30.62 6.61 6.77
C GLU A 4 -30.09 7.81 5.99
N SER A 5 -29.59 8.84 6.69
CA SER A 5 -28.71 9.80 6.05
C SER A 5 -27.48 9.01 5.60
N LEU A 6 -27.27 8.91 4.29
CA LEU A 6 -26.07 8.31 3.71
C LEU A 6 -24.85 8.87 4.46
N PRO A 7 -23.94 8.00 4.96
CA PRO A 7 -22.79 8.48 5.72
C PRO A 7 -22.00 9.47 4.87
N ASP A 8 -21.58 10.58 5.49
CA ASP A 8 -20.76 11.60 4.82
C ASP A 8 -19.61 10.92 4.08
N ARG A 9 -19.56 11.11 2.77
CA ARG A 9 -18.53 10.51 1.91
C ARG A 9 -17.42 11.52 1.70
N PHE A 10 -16.18 11.03 1.79
CA PHE A 10 -14.98 11.86 1.68
C PHE A 10 -13.99 11.27 0.67
N PHE A 11 -13.20 12.14 0.05
CA PHE A 11 -12.00 11.76 -0.69
C PHE A 11 -10.76 12.07 0.14
N ARG A 12 -9.83 11.13 0.20
CA ARG A 12 -8.46 11.41 0.62
C ARG A 12 -7.67 11.85 -0.61
N ILE A 13 -7.15 13.06 -0.59
CA ILE A 13 -6.47 13.69 -1.71
C ILE A 13 -5.02 14.01 -1.37
N GLN A 14 -4.21 14.17 -2.41
CA GLN A 14 -2.89 14.77 -2.32
C GLN A 14 -2.97 16.13 -3.01
N THR A 15 -2.52 17.19 -2.33
CA THR A 15 -2.67 18.55 -2.84
C THR A 15 -1.56 18.90 -3.81
N THR A 16 -1.80 19.93 -4.62
CA THR A 16 -0.82 20.49 -5.53
C THR A 16 -0.69 21.99 -5.31
N ARG A 17 0.47 22.54 -5.70
CA ARG A 17 0.73 23.98 -5.77
C ARG A 17 0.95 24.41 -7.20
N THR A 18 0.54 25.64 -7.47
CA THR A 18 0.97 26.41 -8.63
C THR A 18 2.38 26.96 -8.41
N PHE A 19 3.03 27.40 -9.49
CA PHE A 19 4.34 28.04 -9.44
C PHE A 19 4.38 29.24 -8.47
N TYR A 20 3.29 30.02 -8.43
CA TYR A 20 3.23 31.24 -7.63
C TYR A 20 3.23 30.96 -6.13
N GLU A 21 2.69 29.81 -5.72
CA GLU A 21 2.63 29.32 -4.34
C GLU A 21 3.93 28.63 -3.88
N LEU A 22 4.91 28.46 -4.78
CA LEU A 22 6.23 27.95 -4.41
C LEU A 22 7.01 28.98 -3.57
N PRO A 23 7.81 28.52 -2.59
CA PRO A 23 8.82 29.37 -1.95
C PRO A 23 9.76 29.99 -2.97
N GLY A 24 10.25 31.19 -2.66
CA GLY A 24 11.26 31.87 -3.50
C GLY A 24 12.50 31.00 -3.75
N THR A 25 12.92 30.20 -2.78
CA THR A 25 14.07 29.28 -2.89
C THR A 25 13.87 28.16 -3.90
N LEU A 26 12.62 27.82 -4.24
CA LEU A 26 12.27 26.79 -5.19
C LEU A 26 11.86 27.35 -6.56
N LYS A 27 11.68 28.66 -6.70
CA LYS A 27 11.36 29.29 -7.98
C LYS A 27 12.60 29.35 -8.87
N SER A 28 12.46 28.95 -10.13
CA SER A 28 13.51 29.05 -11.15
C SER A 28 12.93 29.40 -12.52
N LYS A 29 13.79 29.86 -13.45
CA LYS A 29 13.38 30.18 -14.82
C LYS A 29 12.86 28.95 -15.55
N GLU A 30 13.51 27.80 -15.32
CA GLU A 30 13.14 26.52 -15.90
C GLU A 30 11.73 26.10 -15.42
N ARG A 31 11.45 26.19 -14.12
CA ARG A 31 10.13 25.90 -13.56
C ARG A 31 9.05 26.83 -14.09
N TYR A 32 9.38 28.12 -14.27
CA TYR A 32 8.47 29.07 -14.89
C TYR A 32 8.16 28.71 -16.35
N GLN A 33 9.16 28.27 -17.12
CA GLN A 33 8.93 27.78 -18.48
C GLN A 33 8.05 26.53 -18.50
N ARG A 34 8.26 25.58 -17.58
CA ARG A 34 7.42 24.36 -17.48
C ARG A 34 5.96 24.70 -17.12
N LEU A 35 5.73 25.70 -16.27
CA LEU A 35 4.38 26.26 -16.03
C LEU A 35 3.76 26.74 -17.36
N GLN A 36 4.47 27.55 -18.15
CA GLN A 36 3.93 28.14 -19.38
C GLN A 36 3.65 27.10 -20.47
N LEU A 37 4.51 26.09 -20.59
CA LEU A 37 4.43 25.09 -21.67
C LEU A 37 3.47 23.93 -21.36
N HIS A 38 3.32 23.58 -20.07
CA HIS A 38 2.65 22.35 -19.67
C HIS A 38 1.69 22.50 -18.50
N ASN A 39 1.36 23.74 -18.10
CA ASN A 39 0.57 24.05 -16.91
C ASN A 39 1.02 23.21 -15.72
N GLU A 40 2.33 23.22 -15.46
CA GLU A 40 2.89 22.34 -14.44
C GLU A 40 2.39 22.70 -13.05
N LEU A 41 2.05 21.65 -12.29
CA LEU A 41 1.72 21.70 -10.89
C LEU A 41 2.78 20.92 -10.09
N TRP A 42 2.99 21.34 -8.85
CA TRP A 42 3.90 20.67 -7.92
C TRP A 42 3.11 19.90 -6.88
N LEU A 43 3.35 18.60 -6.79
CA LEU A 43 2.64 17.73 -5.86
C LEU A 43 3.17 17.97 -4.43
N GLU A 44 2.31 18.07 -3.43
CA GLU A 44 2.73 18.12 -2.04
C GLU A 44 2.75 16.73 -1.41
N GLU A 45 3.66 16.49 -0.47
CA GLU A 45 3.67 15.24 0.30
C GLU A 45 2.45 15.11 1.24
N ILE A 46 1.83 16.25 1.57
CA ILE A 46 0.71 16.34 2.50
C ILE A 46 -0.54 15.72 1.88
N ARG A 47 -1.24 14.91 2.68
CA ARG A 47 -2.54 14.35 2.32
C ARG A 47 -3.64 15.01 3.14
N SER A 48 -4.71 15.37 2.46
CA SER A 48 -5.88 16.04 3.04
C SER A 48 -7.14 15.25 2.74
N THR A 49 -8.24 15.59 3.40
CA THR A 49 -9.55 14.98 3.16
C THR A 49 -10.53 16.06 2.76
N ILE A 50 -11.32 15.83 1.71
CA ILE A 50 -12.37 16.74 1.24
C ILE A 50 -13.70 16.00 1.18
N LYS A 51 -14.82 16.73 1.28
CA LYS A 51 -16.14 16.11 1.07
C LYS A 51 -16.37 15.91 -0.42
N ILE A 52 -17.13 14.88 -0.77
CA ILE A 52 -17.48 14.63 -2.19
C ILE A 52 -18.22 15.82 -2.81
N GLN A 53 -19.06 16.50 -2.04
CA GLN A 53 -19.80 17.68 -2.50
C GLN A 53 -18.91 18.87 -2.90
N ASP A 54 -17.65 18.90 -2.44
CA ASP A 54 -16.69 19.96 -2.77
C ASP A 54 -16.00 19.71 -4.13
N LEU A 55 -16.33 18.60 -4.81
CA LEU A 55 -15.79 18.26 -6.12
C LEU A 55 -16.41 19.14 -7.21
N ILE A 56 -15.58 19.94 -7.86
CA ILE A 56 -16.01 20.85 -8.93
C ILE A 56 -16.03 20.15 -10.29
N ARG A 57 -14.90 19.54 -10.68
CA ARG A 57 -14.75 18.85 -11.98
C ARG A 57 -13.57 17.89 -11.97
N HIS A 58 -13.57 16.98 -12.93
CA HIS A 58 -12.43 16.12 -13.22
C HIS A 58 -11.50 16.81 -14.22
N VAL A 59 -10.19 16.55 -14.09
CA VAL A 59 -9.15 17.08 -14.98
C VAL A 59 -8.17 15.97 -15.35
N ASN A 60 -7.62 16.05 -16.56
CA ASN A 60 -6.57 15.13 -17.00
C ASN A 60 -5.20 15.66 -16.58
N VAL A 61 -4.52 14.93 -15.69
CA VAL A 61 -3.18 15.29 -15.20
C VAL A 61 -2.18 14.25 -15.70
N TRP A 62 -1.14 14.71 -16.38
CA TRP A 62 -0.03 13.84 -16.78
C TRP A 62 1.06 13.84 -15.69
N ILE A 63 1.16 12.74 -14.95
CA ILE A 63 2.24 12.48 -14.02
C ILE A 63 3.42 11.92 -14.81
N LYS A 64 4.55 12.62 -14.84
CA LYS A 64 5.73 12.24 -15.63
C LYS A 64 6.68 11.33 -14.84
N ASP A 65 6.16 10.21 -14.35
CA ASP A 65 7.03 9.14 -13.84
C ASP A 65 7.39 8.14 -14.95
N ASP A 66 8.40 7.31 -14.70
CA ASP A 66 8.96 6.38 -15.70
C ASP A 66 7.96 5.31 -16.17
N ASN A 67 6.80 5.18 -15.50
CA ASN A 67 5.82 4.14 -15.77
C ASN A 67 4.51 4.67 -16.38
N THR A 68 4.33 5.98 -16.44
CA THR A 68 3.08 6.59 -16.90
C THR A 68 3.23 7.04 -18.35
N PRO A 69 2.57 6.36 -19.32
CA PRO A 69 2.64 6.79 -20.71
C PRO A 69 2.09 8.21 -20.83
N ARG A 70 2.69 9.00 -21.72
CA ARG A 70 2.22 10.35 -22.00
C ARG A 70 0.77 10.29 -22.49
N LEU A 71 -0.12 10.99 -21.79
CA LEU A 71 -1.50 11.13 -22.23
C LEU A 71 -1.56 11.89 -23.56
N PRO A 72 -2.39 11.46 -24.53
CA PRO A 72 -2.58 12.18 -25.79
C PRO A 72 -3.05 13.62 -25.59
N THR A 73 -3.87 13.84 -24.54
CA THR A 73 -4.34 15.16 -24.11
C THR A 73 -4.27 15.24 -22.58
N PHE A 74 -3.73 16.35 -22.06
CA PHE A 74 -3.68 16.63 -20.62
C PHE A 74 -3.87 18.14 -20.38
N GLU A 75 -4.46 18.50 -19.25
CA GLU A 75 -4.65 19.89 -18.84
C GLU A 75 -3.49 20.39 -17.99
N PHE A 76 -2.93 19.51 -17.15
CA PHE A 76 -1.83 19.80 -16.24
C PHE A 76 -0.79 18.68 -16.30
N SER A 77 0.43 19.00 -15.86
CA SER A 77 1.49 18.00 -15.70
C SER A 77 2.17 18.10 -14.33
N ILE A 78 2.77 17.00 -13.87
CA ILE A 78 3.50 16.94 -12.60
C ILE A 78 4.82 16.19 -12.82
N GLN A 79 5.93 16.82 -12.45
CA GLN A 79 7.29 16.22 -12.47
C GLN A 79 7.97 16.20 -11.11
N GLU A 80 7.47 16.99 -10.16
CA GLU A 80 8.16 17.28 -8.92
C GLU A 80 7.21 17.17 -7.72
N ILE A 81 7.75 16.68 -6.61
CA ILE A 81 7.08 16.59 -5.32
C ILE A 81 7.80 17.52 -4.34
N ILE A 82 7.04 18.36 -3.65
CA ILE A 82 7.50 19.23 -2.58
C ILE A 82 7.33 18.50 -1.25
N TYR A 83 8.42 18.46 -0.49
CA TYR A 83 8.43 17.95 0.88
C TYR A 83 9.19 18.90 1.79
N THR A 84 9.01 18.74 3.10
CA THR A 84 9.73 19.53 4.10
C THR A 84 10.72 18.61 4.82
N PHE A 85 11.98 19.01 4.86
CA PHE A 85 13.05 18.30 5.56
C PHE A 85 13.91 19.31 6.33
N ASN A 86 14.13 19.05 7.62
CA ASN A 86 14.85 19.93 8.55
C ASN A 86 14.41 21.40 8.46
N GLY A 87 13.08 21.61 8.44
CA GLY A 87 12.44 22.93 8.39
C GLY A 87 12.56 23.65 7.03
N ARG A 88 13.13 23.01 6.00
CA ARG A 88 13.31 23.59 4.66
C ARG A 88 12.46 22.84 3.64
N GLN A 89 11.82 23.57 2.74
CA GLN A 89 11.14 22.96 1.61
C GLN A 89 12.17 22.53 0.57
N LYS A 90 12.07 21.27 0.15
CA LYS A 90 12.90 20.63 -0.86
C LYS A 90 12.02 20.03 -1.95
N ILE A 91 12.66 19.61 -3.04
CA ILE A 91 12.00 18.99 -4.19
C ILE A 91 12.66 17.64 -4.48
N ARG A 92 11.84 16.67 -4.85
CA ARG A 92 12.26 15.40 -5.42
C ARG A 92 11.48 15.10 -6.70
N HIS A 93 12.03 14.20 -7.52
CA HIS A 93 11.38 13.78 -8.76
C HIS A 93 10.12 12.96 -8.48
N VAL A 94 9.11 13.08 -9.34
CA VAL A 94 7.82 12.40 -9.20
C VAL A 94 7.90 10.88 -9.33
N SER A 95 8.99 10.34 -9.90
CA SER A 95 9.24 8.89 -9.88
C SER A 95 9.32 8.35 -8.45
N LEU A 96 9.70 9.17 -7.47
CA LEU A 96 9.74 8.81 -6.05
C LEU A 96 8.38 9.00 -5.35
N ARG A 97 7.26 9.01 -6.08
CA ARG A 97 5.92 9.05 -5.46
C ARG A 97 5.49 7.68 -4.96
N HIS A 98 4.63 7.68 -3.96
CA HIS A 98 3.85 6.50 -3.63
C HIS A 98 2.78 6.28 -4.71
N LYS A 99 2.79 5.11 -5.35
CA LYS A 99 1.71 4.70 -6.26
C LYS A 99 0.46 4.35 -5.45
N LEU A 100 -0.70 4.71 -5.95
CA LEU A 100 -1.98 4.29 -5.40
C LEU A 100 -2.22 2.81 -5.76
N PRO A 101 -2.86 2.03 -4.87
CA PRO A 101 -3.18 0.63 -5.15
C PRO A 101 -3.89 0.40 -6.49
N ILE A 102 -4.79 1.32 -6.89
CA ILE A 102 -5.50 1.24 -8.17
C ILE A 102 -4.59 1.28 -9.40
N GLU A 103 -3.35 1.78 -9.26
CA GLU A 103 -2.41 1.92 -10.38
C GLU A 103 -1.64 0.63 -10.68
N TYR A 104 -1.73 -0.37 -9.80
CA TYR A 104 -1.05 -1.65 -9.98
C TYR A 104 -1.87 -2.87 -9.52
N ILE A 105 -3.06 -2.67 -8.93
CA ILE A 105 -4.01 -3.73 -8.59
C ILE A 105 -5.13 -3.73 -9.62
N SER A 106 -5.29 -4.85 -10.34
CA SER A 106 -6.47 -5.12 -11.16
C SER A 106 -7.67 -5.35 -10.25
N ALA A 107 -8.69 -4.50 -10.35
CA ALA A 107 -9.95 -4.73 -9.65
C ALA A 107 -10.65 -5.96 -10.24
N PRO A 108 -11.17 -6.89 -9.41
CA PRO A 108 -11.91 -8.05 -9.89
C PRO A 108 -13.16 -7.58 -10.64
N GLN A 109 -13.34 -8.04 -11.87
CA GLN A 109 -14.56 -7.75 -12.62
C GLN A 109 -15.67 -8.63 -12.06
N LEU A 110 -16.82 -8.03 -11.72
CA LEU A 110 -18.02 -8.81 -11.43
C LEU A 110 -18.40 -9.63 -12.67
N PRO A 111 -18.98 -10.84 -12.51
CA PRO A 111 -19.60 -11.54 -13.62
C PRO A 111 -20.62 -10.63 -14.32
N SER A 112 -20.37 -10.33 -15.58
CA SER A 112 -21.19 -9.42 -16.38
C SER A 112 -22.66 -9.86 -16.38
N GLY A 113 -23.58 -8.95 -16.03
CA GLY A 113 -25.02 -9.14 -16.23
C GLY A 113 -25.80 -9.83 -15.10
N GLN A 114 -25.18 -10.12 -13.96
CA GLN A 114 -25.87 -10.76 -12.82
C GLN A 114 -25.97 -9.81 -11.61
N ASN A 115 -27.20 -9.54 -11.15
CA ASN A 115 -27.47 -8.83 -9.90
C ASN A 115 -27.30 -9.77 -8.69
N ILE A 116 -26.11 -10.33 -8.54
CA ILE A 116 -25.75 -11.24 -7.44
C ILE A 116 -25.15 -10.44 -6.29
N LYS A 117 -25.52 -10.81 -5.06
CA LYS A 117 -24.95 -10.21 -3.85
C LYS A 117 -23.45 -10.48 -3.77
N HIS A 118 -22.66 -9.41 -3.68
CA HIS A 118 -21.20 -9.49 -3.64
C HIS A 118 -20.66 -9.18 -2.24
N TYR A 119 -20.05 -10.16 -1.59
CA TYR A 119 -19.30 -9.96 -0.35
C TYR A 119 -17.80 -9.79 -0.61
N LYS A 120 -17.21 -8.78 0.02
CA LYS A 120 -15.80 -8.43 -0.11
C LYS A 120 -15.09 -8.51 1.24
N PHE A 121 -14.03 -9.29 1.30
CA PHE A 121 -13.23 -9.46 2.51
C PHE A 121 -11.77 -9.06 2.30
N PHE A 122 -11.09 -8.78 3.40
CA PHE A 122 -9.63 -8.77 3.43
C PHE A 122 -9.15 -9.81 4.42
N ILE A 123 -8.11 -10.54 4.04
CA ILE A 123 -7.52 -11.62 4.83
C ILE A 123 -6.17 -11.16 5.32
N ASP A 124 -6.03 -11.05 6.64
CA ASP A 124 -4.74 -10.80 7.29
C ASP A 124 -4.08 -12.15 7.60
N LEU A 125 -2.78 -12.26 7.34
CA LEU A 125 -1.97 -13.44 7.63
C LEU A 125 -1.05 -13.14 8.81
N TYR A 126 -0.89 -14.13 9.69
CA TYR A 126 0.04 -14.10 10.81
C TYR A 126 0.96 -15.32 10.72
N PHE A 127 2.28 -15.10 10.82
CA PHE A 127 3.29 -16.14 10.85
C PHE A 127 4.11 -16.03 12.14
N ASP A 128 4.27 -17.15 12.84
CA ASP A 128 4.90 -17.21 14.16
C ASP A 128 5.65 -18.52 14.38
N ASP A 129 6.92 -18.43 14.73
CA ASP A 129 7.71 -19.61 15.12
C ASP A 129 7.56 -19.90 16.61
N PHE A 130 7.25 -21.15 16.92
CA PHE A 130 7.13 -21.62 18.29
C PHE A 130 7.92 -22.90 18.53
N GLY A 131 8.39 -23.06 19.77
CA GLY A 131 9.05 -24.29 20.21
C GLY A 131 8.01 -25.38 20.44
N ALA A 132 7.96 -26.39 19.56
CA ALA A 132 7.00 -27.48 19.67
C ALA A 132 7.23 -28.39 20.89
N PHE A 133 8.49 -28.47 21.35
CA PHE A 133 8.89 -29.30 22.49
C PHE A 133 9.80 -28.50 23.43
N ASN A 134 9.56 -28.62 24.73
CA ASN A 134 10.26 -27.90 25.81
C ASN A 134 11.81 -28.02 25.82
N LYS A 135 12.40 -28.90 24.99
CA LYS A 135 13.85 -29.16 24.91
C LYS A 135 14.40 -29.35 23.48
N ALA A 136 13.59 -29.16 22.44
CA ALA A 136 14.05 -29.38 21.06
C ALA A 136 14.62 -28.08 20.48
N TYR A 137 15.77 -28.18 19.80
CA TYR A 137 16.40 -27.10 19.04
C TYR A 137 15.68 -26.80 17.71
N HIS A 138 14.44 -27.27 17.57
CA HIS A 138 13.69 -27.27 16.32
C HIS A 138 12.41 -26.47 16.51
N THR A 139 12.36 -25.29 15.88
CA THR A 139 11.16 -24.46 15.81
C THR A 139 10.20 -25.02 14.77
N LEU A 140 8.89 -24.84 15.03
CA LEU A 140 7.83 -25.02 14.04
C LEU A 140 7.20 -23.65 13.79
N GLY A 141 6.88 -23.37 12.53
CA GLY A 141 6.17 -22.15 12.16
C GLY A 141 4.67 -22.41 12.08
N GLY A 142 3.85 -21.55 12.67
CA GLY A 142 2.40 -21.57 12.52
C GLY A 142 1.95 -20.48 11.55
N ILE A 143 1.12 -20.85 10.57
CA ILE A 143 0.52 -19.91 9.61
C ILE A 143 -0.96 -19.78 9.95
N TYR A 144 -1.36 -18.57 10.34
CA TYR A 144 -2.71 -18.26 10.74
C TYR A 144 -3.30 -17.17 9.85
N ILE A 145 -4.62 -17.16 9.70
CA ILE A 145 -5.34 -16.09 9.02
C ILE A 145 -6.47 -15.54 9.87
N GLN A 146 -6.87 -14.32 9.53
CA GLN A 146 -8.00 -13.64 10.12
C GLN A 146 -8.76 -12.80 9.09
N LEU A 147 -10.09 -12.74 9.22
CA LEU A 147 -10.89 -11.80 8.43
C LEU A 147 -10.71 -10.40 8.98
N GLY A 148 -10.00 -9.56 8.24
CA GLY A 148 -9.64 -8.24 8.71
C GLY A 148 -10.85 -7.30 8.83
N ASN A 149 -11.97 -7.56 8.13
CA ASN A 149 -13.22 -6.78 8.21
C ASN A 149 -13.83 -6.75 9.62
N MET A 150 -13.37 -7.61 10.52
CA MET A 150 -13.81 -7.63 11.91
C MET A 150 -13.30 -6.43 12.71
N SER A 151 -14.11 -5.98 13.67
CA SER A 151 -13.68 -4.98 14.65
C SER A 151 -12.47 -5.47 15.43
N ARG A 152 -11.67 -4.54 15.96
CA ARG A 152 -10.47 -4.87 16.76
C ARG A 152 -10.78 -5.85 17.91
N GLU A 153 -11.94 -5.68 18.56
CA GLU A 153 -12.35 -6.55 19.68
C GLU A 153 -12.73 -7.96 19.23
N LEU A 154 -13.25 -8.13 18.02
CA LEU A 154 -13.46 -9.45 17.43
C LEU A 154 -12.14 -10.06 16.96
N ARG A 155 -11.25 -9.24 16.39
CA ARG A 155 -9.94 -9.70 15.93
C ARG A 155 -9.06 -10.25 17.04
N LYS A 156 -9.16 -9.74 18.27
CA LYS A 156 -8.42 -10.27 19.43
C LYS A 156 -8.89 -11.65 19.90
N LYS A 157 -10.05 -12.15 19.47
CA LYS A 157 -10.59 -13.43 19.99
C LYS A 157 -9.93 -14.61 19.28
N LEU A 158 -9.42 -15.58 20.03
CA LEU A 158 -8.76 -16.78 19.48
C LEU A 158 -9.66 -17.55 18.50
N ARG A 159 -10.97 -17.64 18.77
CA ARG A 159 -11.94 -18.29 17.86
C ARG A 159 -12.03 -17.69 16.45
N ASN A 160 -11.45 -16.49 16.27
CA ASN A 160 -11.44 -15.73 15.03
C ASN A 160 -10.04 -15.72 14.38
N HIS A 161 -9.14 -16.59 14.83
CA HIS A 161 -7.86 -16.91 14.19
C HIS A 161 -7.96 -18.33 13.66
N PHE A 162 -7.69 -18.50 12.36
CA PHE A 162 -7.80 -19.77 11.68
C PHE A 162 -6.40 -20.25 11.32
N LEU A 163 -6.02 -21.43 11.79
CA LEU A 163 -4.76 -22.08 11.39
C LEU A 163 -4.92 -22.62 9.97
N ILE A 164 -4.00 -22.26 9.08
CA ILE A 164 -3.97 -22.73 7.69
C ILE A 164 -2.93 -23.83 7.49
N GLY A 165 -1.81 -23.76 8.21
CA GLY A 165 -0.77 -24.77 8.09
C GLY A 165 0.36 -24.58 9.09
N PHE A 166 1.25 -25.55 9.08
CA PHE A 166 2.50 -25.51 9.83
C PHE A 166 3.68 -25.59 8.87
N VAL A 167 4.72 -24.79 9.13
CA VAL A 167 6.03 -24.93 8.52
C VAL A 167 6.83 -25.91 9.38
N PRO A 168 7.16 -27.11 8.86
CA PRO A 168 7.93 -28.09 9.62
C PRO A 168 9.36 -27.62 9.83
N PHE A 169 10.04 -28.20 10.81
CA PHE A 169 11.46 -27.90 11.04
C PHE A 169 12.29 -28.20 9.78
N GLY A 170 13.08 -27.21 9.33
CA GLY A 170 13.89 -27.30 8.13
C GLY A 170 13.09 -27.20 6.82
N GLY A 171 11.79 -26.93 6.88
CA GLY A 171 10.98 -26.56 5.72
C GLY A 171 11.02 -25.06 5.45
N GLU A 172 10.87 -24.68 4.19
CA GLU A 172 10.81 -23.29 3.76
C GLU A 172 9.37 -22.75 3.85
N PHE A 173 9.22 -21.49 4.25
CA PHE A 173 7.91 -20.84 4.36
C PHE A 173 7.25 -20.73 2.98
N GLU A 174 8.03 -20.42 1.95
CA GLU A 174 7.61 -20.24 0.56
C GLU A 174 6.92 -21.49 0.02
N ASP A 175 7.50 -22.66 0.25
CA ASP A 175 6.93 -23.94 -0.18
C ASP A 175 5.60 -24.21 0.53
N THR A 176 5.49 -23.82 1.81
CA THR A 176 4.29 -24.07 2.63
C THR A 176 3.14 -23.13 2.27
N ILE A 177 3.43 -21.89 1.84
CA ILE A 177 2.42 -20.86 1.56
C ILE A 177 1.99 -20.83 0.09
N GLU A 178 2.69 -21.52 -0.82
CA GLU A 178 2.45 -21.45 -2.26
C GLU A 178 0.99 -21.77 -2.64
N GLU A 179 0.44 -22.87 -2.12
CA GLU A 179 -0.94 -23.28 -2.38
C GLU A 179 -1.94 -22.22 -1.88
N PHE A 180 -1.71 -21.70 -0.66
CA PHE A 180 -2.54 -20.62 -0.11
C PHE A 180 -2.50 -19.35 -0.98
N ILE A 181 -1.32 -18.98 -1.51
CA ILE A 181 -1.21 -17.83 -2.42
C ILE A 181 -2.00 -18.09 -3.72
N SER A 182 -1.97 -19.31 -4.25
CA SER A 182 -2.78 -19.70 -5.41
C SER A 182 -4.27 -19.54 -5.13
N ASP A 183 -4.75 -20.07 -4.00
CA ASP A 183 -6.14 -19.94 -3.57
C ASP A 183 -6.54 -18.47 -3.37
N MET A 184 -5.64 -17.66 -2.79
CA MET A 184 -5.87 -16.22 -2.62
C MET A 184 -5.98 -15.47 -3.95
N LYS A 185 -5.23 -15.87 -4.98
CA LYS A 185 -5.35 -15.29 -6.33
C LYS A 185 -6.70 -15.63 -6.96
N GLU A 186 -7.18 -16.86 -6.79
CA GLU A 186 -8.51 -17.26 -7.24
C GLU A 186 -9.60 -16.48 -6.47
N LEU A 187 -9.51 -16.44 -5.15
CA LEU A 187 -10.43 -15.72 -4.29
C LEU A 187 -10.40 -14.21 -4.53
N GLN A 188 -9.26 -13.65 -4.94
CA GLN A 188 -9.16 -12.25 -5.36
C GLN A 188 -10.00 -11.99 -6.61
N ASN A 189 -9.97 -12.87 -7.60
CA ASN A 189 -10.84 -12.77 -8.79
C ASN A 189 -12.31 -13.00 -8.46
N GLY A 190 -12.56 -13.79 -7.42
CA GLY A 190 -13.87 -14.03 -6.84
C GLY A 190 -14.46 -15.36 -7.30
N ILE A 191 -15.23 -15.95 -6.39
CA ILE A 191 -15.82 -17.28 -6.54
C ILE A 191 -17.32 -17.22 -6.23
N PRO A 192 -18.14 -18.03 -6.91
CA PRO A 192 -19.53 -18.25 -6.50
C PRO A 192 -19.58 -19.16 -5.27
N MET A 193 -20.39 -18.80 -4.28
CA MET A 193 -20.61 -19.62 -3.08
C MET A 193 -22.10 -19.67 -2.74
N MET A 194 -22.59 -20.81 -2.27
CA MET A 194 -23.93 -20.96 -1.73
C MET A 194 -23.93 -20.64 -0.24
N ILE A 195 -24.66 -19.61 0.19
CA ILE A 195 -24.85 -19.26 1.60
C ILE A 195 -26.34 -19.21 1.90
N LYS A 196 -26.83 -20.08 2.78
CA LYS A 196 -28.25 -20.15 3.19
C LYS A 196 -29.21 -20.16 1.98
N ASP A 197 -28.90 -21.02 1.02
CA ASP A 197 -29.66 -21.22 -0.23
C ASP A 197 -29.67 -20.03 -1.21
N GLU A 198 -28.87 -18.99 -0.96
CA GLU A 198 -28.62 -17.89 -1.88
C GLU A 198 -27.25 -18.07 -2.55
N GLN A 199 -27.20 -17.97 -3.88
CA GLN A 199 -25.93 -17.88 -4.60
C GLN A 199 -25.37 -16.47 -4.44
N VAL A 200 -24.17 -16.38 -3.89
CA VAL A 200 -23.48 -15.10 -3.67
C VAL A 200 -22.11 -15.12 -4.33
N TRP A 201 -21.62 -13.94 -4.68
CA TRP A 201 -20.26 -13.76 -5.19
C TRP A 201 -19.37 -13.36 -4.03
N ILE A 202 -18.26 -14.06 -3.83
CA ILE A 202 -17.29 -13.76 -2.77
C ILE A 202 -15.97 -13.40 -3.42
N SER A 203 -15.39 -12.28 -3.02
CA SER A 203 -13.99 -11.98 -3.32
C SER A 203 -13.24 -11.57 -2.06
N ALA A 204 -11.98 -11.93 -1.95
CA ALA A 204 -11.12 -11.45 -0.87
C ALA A 204 -9.74 -11.02 -1.37
N GLY A 205 -9.24 -9.92 -0.80
CA GLY A 205 -7.85 -9.50 -1.02
C GLY A 205 -6.97 -9.91 0.15
N PHE A 206 -5.68 -10.13 -0.13
CA PHE A 206 -4.68 -10.19 0.92
C PHE A 206 -4.51 -8.80 1.54
N GLY A 207 -4.72 -8.70 2.86
CA GLY A 207 -4.69 -7.45 3.61
C GLY A 207 -3.28 -7.12 4.09
N MET A 208 -2.86 -7.79 5.15
CA MET A 208 -1.54 -7.58 5.76
C MET A 208 -0.95 -8.91 6.24
N GLY A 209 0.33 -9.14 5.93
CA GLY A 209 1.14 -10.15 6.59
C GLY A 209 1.76 -9.57 7.85
N THR A 210 1.60 -10.25 8.97
CA THR A 210 2.18 -9.89 10.27
C THR A 210 3.03 -11.04 10.77
N ALA A 211 4.19 -10.70 11.32
CA ALA A 211 5.10 -11.62 11.97
C ALA A 211 5.89 -10.83 13.00
N ASP A 212 6.60 -11.51 13.88
CA ASP A 212 7.62 -10.89 14.70
C ASP A 212 8.79 -10.39 13.84
N LEU A 213 9.64 -9.55 14.43
CA LEU A 213 10.61 -8.77 13.66
C LEU A 213 11.57 -9.60 12.80
N PRO A 214 12.14 -10.73 13.26
CA PRO A 214 13.06 -11.51 12.43
C PRO A 214 12.33 -12.11 11.21
N GLN A 215 11.19 -12.75 11.41
CA GLN A 215 10.40 -13.43 10.39
C GLN A 215 9.78 -12.43 9.43
N GLY A 216 9.29 -11.30 9.95
CA GLY A 216 8.78 -10.20 9.14
C GLY A 216 9.86 -9.58 8.25
N ASN A 217 11.12 -9.55 8.69
CA ASN A 217 12.24 -9.14 7.84
C ASN A 217 12.50 -10.16 6.74
N ASP A 218 12.55 -11.45 7.07
CA ASP A 218 12.78 -12.53 6.11
C ASP A 218 11.68 -12.53 5.02
N MET A 219 10.39 -12.48 5.43
CA MET A 219 9.23 -12.34 4.53
C MET A 219 9.28 -11.09 3.64
N ALA A 220 9.87 -10.00 4.14
CA ALA A 220 9.98 -8.75 3.40
C ALA A 220 11.25 -8.66 2.52
N GLY A 221 12.08 -9.72 2.51
CA GLY A 221 13.38 -9.75 1.83
C GLY A 221 14.39 -8.76 2.43
N ILE A 222 14.23 -8.40 3.71
CA ILE A 222 15.08 -7.46 4.43
C ILE A 222 16.18 -8.27 5.10
N LYS A 223 17.43 -7.92 4.81
CA LYS A 223 18.56 -8.51 5.50
C LYS A 223 18.53 -8.10 6.99
N ARG A 224 19.08 -8.95 7.85
CA ARG A 224 19.15 -8.71 9.31
C ARG A 224 19.77 -7.34 9.64
N HIS A 225 19.56 -6.87 10.87
CA HIS A 225 20.06 -5.58 11.37
C HIS A 225 21.57 -5.31 11.13
N ASN A 226 22.38 -6.38 10.99
CA ASN A 226 23.81 -6.31 10.66
C ASN A 226 24.12 -6.13 9.16
N ALA A 227 23.13 -5.95 8.29
CA ALA A 227 23.35 -5.64 6.89
C ALA A 227 23.61 -4.15 6.67
N GLU A 228 24.33 -3.82 5.59
CA GLU A 228 24.63 -2.44 5.21
C GLU A 228 23.36 -1.57 5.14
N TYR A 229 22.25 -2.14 4.67
CA TYR A 229 20.93 -1.50 4.66
C TYR A 229 19.93 -2.40 5.41
N GLY A 230 19.69 -2.10 6.68
CA GLY A 230 18.76 -2.87 7.53
C GLY A 230 17.29 -2.49 7.41
N CYS A 231 16.95 -1.53 6.54
CA CYS A 231 15.62 -0.92 6.45
C CYS A 231 15.08 -1.02 5.02
N ARG A 232 13.83 -1.48 4.84
CA ARG A 232 13.20 -1.59 3.50
C ARG A 232 12.81 -0.25 2.89
N THR A 233 12.45 0.70 3.76
CA THR A 233 11.89 2.00 3.35
C THR A 233 12.99 3.04 3.22
N CYS A 234 13.90 3.07 4.18
CA CYS A 234 15.00 4.01 4.25
C CYS A 234 16.29 3.35 3.74
N LYS A 235 16.92 3.92 2.72
CA LYS A 235 18.21 3.43 2.21
C LYS A 235 19.38 4.06 2.98
N VAL A 236 19.26 4.11 4.30
CA VAL A 236 20.32 4.59 5.18
C VAL A 236 21.31 3.43 5.35
N SER A 237 22.58 3.70 5.08
CA SER A 237 23.64 2.70 5.27
C SER A 237 24.06 2.60 6.74
N GLN A 238 24.76 1.54 7.13
CA GLN A 238 25.28 1.41 8.50
C GLN A 238 26.16 2.58 8.93
N SER A 239 27.02 3.05 8.01
CA SER A 239 27.90 4.20 8.25
C SER A 239 27.15 5.51 8.47
N GLN A 240 25.88 5.59 8.07
CA GLN A 240 25.04 6.79 8.17
C GLN A 240 23.88 6.65 9.17
N LEU A 241 23.80 5.58 9.95
CA LEU A 241 22.69 5.39 10.91
C LEU A 241 22.61 6.52 11.97
N SER A 242 23.74 7.13 12.29
CA SER A 242 23.83 8.27 13.22
C SER A 242 23.69 9.62 12.54
N ASP A 243 23.50 9.67 11.21
CA ASP A 243 23.33 10.90 10.45
C ASP A 243 21.87 11.39 10.53
N ALA A 244 21.61 12.30 11.47
CA ALA A 244 20.29 12.91 11.63
C ALA A 244 19.89 13.81 10.44
N ASP A 245 20.82 14.18 9.57
CA ASP A 245 20.60 14.99 8.38
C ASP A 245 20.42 14.15 7.10
N PHE A 246 20.37 12.82 7.21
CA PHE A 246 20.10 11.96 6.06
C PHE A 246 18.69 12.18 5.51
N ASP A 247 18.62 12.65 4.27
CA ASP A 247 17.35 12.95 3.61
C ASP A 247 16.65 11.67 3.12
N ILE A 248 15.85 11.08 4.01
CA ILE A 248 15.09 9.86 3.72
C ILE A 248 14.03 10.08 2.62
N PHE A 249 13.60 11.31 2.37
CA PHE A 249 12.61 11.60 1.32
C PHE A 249 13.25 11.54 -0.06
N GLN A 250 14.49 12.01 -0.18
CA GLN A 250 15.24 11.94 -1.43
C GLN A 250 15.80 10.54 -1.69
N ASN A 251 16.27 9.86 -0.64
CA ASN A 251 17.03 8.62 -0.75
C ASN A 251 16.23 7.36 -0.41
N GLY A 252 14.97 7.51 0.01
CA GLY A 252 14.09 6.40 0.36
C GLY A 252 13.74 5.49 -0.82
N ARG A 253 13.16 4.34 -0.50
CA ARG A 253 12.59 3.41 -1.46
C ARG A 253 11.10 3.67 -1.61
N TYR A 254 10.68 4.14 -2.78
CA TYR A 254 9.28 4.46 -3.12
C TYR A 254 8.62 3.41 -4.01
N HIS A 255 9.44 2.69 -4.77
CA HIS A 255 9.00 1.51 -5.51
C HIS A 255 9.15 0.28 -4.62
N HIS A 256 8.07 -0.06 -3.95
CA HIS A 256 7.85 -1.44 -3.54
C HIS A 256 7.37 -2.16 -4.80
N LEU A 257 8.31 -2.77 -5.54
CA LEU A 257 7.93 -3.90 -6.38
C LEU A 257 7.42 -4.94 -5.40
N THR A 258 6.09 -5.02 -5.27
CA THR A 258 5.39 -6.20 -4.74
C THR A 258 5.28 -7.20 -5.87
#